data_AF-A0A1Y1K6D7-F1
#
_entry.id   AF-A0A1Y1K6D7-F1
#
_cell.length_a   1.000
_cell.length_b   1.000
_cell.length_c   1.000
_cell.angle_alpha   90.00
_cell.angle_beta   90.00
_cell.angle_gamma   90.00
#
_symmetry.space_group_name_H-M   'P 1'
#
loop_
_entity.id
_entity.type
_entity.pdbx_description
1 polymer ?
#
loop_
_entity_poly.entity_id
_entity_poly.type
_entity_poly.pdbx_seq_one_letter_code
_entity_poly.pdbx_strand_id
1 'polypeptide(L)'
;FTEGVTALLVRKEKPKWQPESLEAIPASENVSQPFFDFEKTQSLELFTDRTYSEYPYQGLGVPTEKEIKAAISGGSYTPQELTKTIVASRNGRQGIADVVNEIISRKTTVDAQGKVKWVNEDASAGSRL
;
A
#
# COMPACT_ATOMS: atom_id res chain seq x y z
N PHE A 1 -4.18 -24.68 1.70
CA PHE A 1 -4.93 -24.45 0.45
C PHE A 1 -6.06 -25.47 0.25
N THR A 2 -5.74 -26.77 0.06
CA THR A 2 -6.72 -27.83 -0.29
C THR A 2 -7.94 -27.90 0.63
N GLU A 3 -7.74 -27.82 1.94
CA GLU A 3 -8.84 -27.82 2.92
C GLU A 3 -9.77 -26.63 2.75
N GLY A 4 -9.24 -25.42 2.58
CA GLY A 4 -10.02 -24.20 2.33
C GLY A 4 -10.91 -24.30 1.09
N VAL A 5 -10.34 -24.78 -0.03
CA VAL A 5 -11.08 -24.96 -1.28
C VAL A 5 -12.15 -26.03 -1.11
N THR A 6 -11.80 -27.18 -0.54
CA THR A 6 -12.72 -28.32 -0.39
C THR A 6 -13.86 -27.99 0.56
N ALA A 7 -13.58 -27.41 1.72
CA ALA A 7 -14.59 -27.03 2.70
C ALA A 7 -15.59 -26.02 2.11
N LEU A 8 -15.11 -24.96 1.45
CA LEU A 8 -15.96 -23.88 0.94
C LEU A 8 -16.71 -24.25 -0.34
N LEU A 9 -16.04 -24.89 -1.30
CA LEU A 9 -16.62 -25.11 -2.63
C LEU A 9 -17.34 -26.46 -2.74
N VAL A 10 -16.86 -27.49 -2.04
CA VAL A 10 -17.40 -28.85 -2.12
C VAL A 10 -18.33 -29.15 -0.94
N ARG A 11 -17.83 -29.05 0.30
CA ARG A 11 -18.56 -29.49 1.51
C ARG A 11 -19.55 -28.44 2.06
N LYS A 12 -19.38 -27.17 1.70
CA LYS A 12 -20.18 -26.02 2.17
C LYS A 12 -20.16 -25.83 3.69
N GLU A 13 -18.99 -26.01 4.28
CA GLU A 13 -18.76 -25.87 5.73
C GLU A 13 -17.57 -24.96 6.03
N LYS A 14 -17.35 -24.68 7.32
CA LYS A 14 -16.18 -23.91 7.76
C LYS A 14 -14.91 -24.76 7.62
N PRO A 15 -13.84 -24.23 6.99
CA PRO A 15 -12.57 -24.94 6.87
C PRO A 15 -11.89 -25.10 8.23
N LYS A 16 -11.15 -26.20 8.38
CA LYS A 16 -10.30 -26.46 9.55
C LYS A 16 -8.84 -26.14 9.21
N TRP A 17 -8.39 -24.94 9.55
CA TRP A 17 -7.03 -24.49 9.25
C TRP A 17 -6.00 -25.12 10.18
N GLN A 18 -4.77 -25.29 9.66
CA GLN A 18 -3.59 -25.68 10.41
C GLN A 18 -2.46 -24.73 10.02
N PRO A 19 -1.96 -23.90 10.94
CA PRO A 19 -2.45 -23.67 12.31
C PRO A 19 -3.88 -23.10 12.33
N GLU A 20 -4.60 -23.31 13.44
CA GLU A 20 -6.01 -22.90 13.60
C GLU A 20 -6.20 -21.41 13.86
N SER A 21 -5.17 -20.75 14.40
CA SER A 21 -5.12 -19.31 14.65
C SER A 21 -3.68 -18.79 14.57
N LEU A 22 -3.50 -17.47 14.67
CA LEU A 22 -2.17 -16.86 14.69
C LEU A 22 -1.43 -17.12 16.00
N GLU A 23 -2.15 -17.20 17.13
CA GLU A 23 -1.60 -17.46 18.46
C GLU A 23 -1.04 -18.87 18.60
N ALA A 24 -1.53 -19.81 17.79
CA ALA A 24 -1.01 -21.18 17.73
C ALA A 24 0.37 -21.25 17.03
N ILE A 25 0.84 -20.16 16.41
CA ILE A 25 2.16 -20.07 15.78
C ILE A 25 3.17 -19.58 16.82
N PRO A 26 4.22 -20.35 17.12
CA PRO A 26 5.30 -19.90 17.99
C PRO A 26 5.96 -18.63 17.43
N ALA A 27 6.21 -17.63 18.27
CA ALA A 27 6.85 -16.37 17.85
C ALA A 27 8.25 -16.56 17.23
N SER A 28 8.91 -17.68 17.55
CA SER A 28 10.21 -18.07 16.98
C SER A 28 10.12 -18.74 15.60
N GLU A 29 8.91 -19.12 15.16
CA GLU A 29 8.73 -19.87 13.92
C GLU A 29 8.47 -18.94 12.74
N ASN A 30 9.33 -19.00 11.73
CA ASN A 30 9.08 -18.33 10.46
C ASN A 30 8.37 -19.30 9.50
N VAL A 31 7.05 -19.38 9.63
CA VAL A 31 6.19 -20.20 8.76
C VAL A 31 6.24 -19.78 7.28
N SER A 32 6.71 -18.57 6.98
CA SER A 32 6.74 -18.03 5.61
C SER A 32 7.99 -18.42 4.82
N GLN A 33 9.12 -18.66 5.51
CA GLN A 33 10.42 -18.90 4.86
C GLN A 33 10.39 -20.01 3.80
N PRO A 34 9.79 -21.18 4.05
CA PRO A 34 9.81 -22.28 3.08
C PRO A 34 9.12 -21.94 1.74
N PHE A 35 8.23 -20.95 1.71
CA PHE A 35 7.55 -20.52 0.48
C PHE A 35 8.42 -19.60 -0.40
N PHE A 36 9.53 -19.09 0.14
CA PHE A 36 10.48 -18.24 -0.58
C PHE A 36 11.80 -18.96 -0.90
N ASP A 37 11.97 -20.19 -0.42
CA ASP A 37 13.11 -21.03 -0.78
C ASP A 37 12.97 -21.46 -2.26
N PHE A 38 13.77 -20.84 -3.12
CA PHE A 38 13.68 -20.97 -4.57
C PHE A 38 14.77 -21.86 -5.16
N GLU A 39 14.38 -22.87 -5.92
CA GLU A 39 15.28 -23.69 -6.73
C GLU A 39 15.21 -23.27 -8.21
N LYS A 40 16.38 -22.99 -8.83
CA LYS A 40 16.46 -22.58 -10.25
C LYS A 40 15.84 -23.60 -11.21
N THR A 41 15.81 -24.88 -10.84
CA THR A 41 15.20 -25.97 -11.62
C THR A 41 13.68 -25.86 -11.73
N GLN A 42 13.05 -25.06 -10.87
CA GLN A 42 11.60 -24.82 -10.85
C GLN A 42 11.22 -23.46 -11.46
N SER A 43 12.12 -22.83 -12.24
CA SER A 43 11.85 -21.54 -12.87
C SER A 43 10.71 -21.62 -13.88
N LEU A 44 9.78 -20.66 -13.81
CA LEU A 44 8.74 -20.48 -14.81
C LEU A 44 9.29 -19.69 -16.00
N GLU A 45 9.20 -20.27 -17.20
CA GLU A 45 9.52 -19.56 -18.43
C GLU A 45 8.40 -18.57 -18.78
N LEU A 46 8.76 -17.31 -18.99
CA LEU A 46 7.83 -16.25 -19.37
C LEU A 46 7.91 -15.98 -20.88
N PHE A 47 6.81 -15.50 -21.46
CA PHE A 47 6.78 -15.14 -22.88
C PHE A 47 7.67 -13.94 -23.25
N THR A 48 8.10 -13.15 -22.26
CA THR A 48 8.94 -11.96 -22.46
C THR A 48 9.91 -11.76 -21.29
N ASP A 49 11.09 -11.24 -21.58
CA ASP A 49 12.09 -10.87 -20.56
C ASP A 49 11.88 -9.46 -19.97
N ARG A 50 10.78 -8.79 -20.35
CA ARG A 50 10.53 -7.41 -19.96
C ARG A 50 10.12 -7.35 -18.49
N THR A 51 10.87 -6.58 -17.72
CA THR A 51 10.64 -6.39 -16.28
C THR A 51 10.52 -4.91 -15.93
N TYR A 52 9.83 -4.62 -14.84
CA TYR A 52 9.64 -3.28 -14.31
C TYR A 52 9.70 -3.32 -12.78
N SER A 53 10.46 -2.41 -12.17
CA SER A 53 10.47 -2.24 -10.71
C SER A 53 9.24 -1.49 -10.19
N GLU A 54 8.60 -0.70 -11.05
CA GLU A 54 7.41 0.10 -10.78
C GLU A 54 6.49 0.05 -12.01
N TYR A 55 5.17 0.09 -11.80
CA TYR A 55 4.23 0.01 -12.91
C TYR A 55 4.41 1.19 -13.90
N PRO A 56 4.56 0.95 -15.22
CA PRO A 56 4.96 2.00 -16.17
C PRO A 56 3.90 3.08 -16.41
N TYR A 57 2.64 2.87 -16.00
CA TYR A 57 1.53 3.80 -16.25
C TYR A 57 0.81 4.27 -14.98
N GLN A 58 1.54 4.47 -13.88
CA GLN A 58 0.99 4.92 -12.58
C GLN A 58 0.15 6.20 -12.68
N GLY A 59 0.50 7.11 -13.59
CA GLY A 59 -0.22 8.37 -13.80
C GLY A 59 -1.66 8.23 -14.30
N LEU A 60 -2.06 7.03 -14.78
CA LEU A 60 -3.44 6.76 -15.18
C LEU A 60 -4.36 6.48 -13.99
N GLY A 61 -3.82 6.17 -12.82
CA GLY A 61 -4.57 5.92 -11.59
C GLY A 61 -4.91 7.18 -10.79
N VAL A 62 -5.50 6.97 -9.62
CA VAL A 62 -5.63 8.00 -8.60
C VAL A 62 -4.26 8.32 -7.99
N PRO A 63 -4.01 9.56 -7.53
CA PRO A 63 -2.75 9.91 -6.88
C PRO A 63 -2.46 9.06 -5.65
N THR A 64 -1.23 8.61 -5.52
CA THR A 64 -0.74 7.87 -4.37
C THR A 64 -0.22 8.79 -3.28
N GLU A 65 -0.16 8.29 -2.04
CA GLU A 65 0.50 8.99 -0.94
C GLU A 65 1.97 9.31 -1.25
N LYS A 66 2.67 8.40 -1.95
CA LYS A 66 4.06 8.59 -2.39
C LYS A 66 4.20 9.78 -3.33
N GLU A 67 3.30 9.94 -4.30
CA GLU A 67 3.29 11.08 -5.22
C GLU A 67 3.01 12.40 -4.49
N ILE A 68 2.06 12.43 -3.56
CA ILE A 68 1.73 13.63 -2.78
C ILE A 68 2.90 14.02 -1.87
N LYS A 69 3.53 13.04 -1.20
CA LYS A 69 4.73 13.26 -0.39
C LYS A 69 5.89 13.79 -1.23
N ALA A 70 6.09 13.25 -2.44
CA ALA A 70 7.11 13.75 -3.36
C ALA A 70 6.83 15.19 -3.79
N ALA A 71 5.56 15.55 -4.06
CA ALA A 71 5.18 16.93 -4.39
C ALA A 71 5.49 17.89 -3.24
N ILE A 72 5.13 17.53 -1.99
CA ILE A 72 5.46 18.33 -0.79
C ILE A 72 6.97 18.46 -0.59
N SER A 73 7.74 17.41 -0.88
CA SER A 73 9.20 17.46 -0.73
C SER A 73 9.87 18.36 -1.78
N GLY A 74 9.24 18.53 -2.94
CA GLY A 74 9.76 19.33 -4.05
C GLY A 74 9.33 20.80 -4.06
N GLY A 75 8.45 21.24 -3.15
CA GLY A 75 7.96 22.62 -3.12
C GLY A 75 7.16 22.99 -1.87
N SER A 76 6.88 24.28 -1.70
CA SER A 76 6.16 24.81 -0.53
C SER A 76 4.74 25.24 -0.89
N TYR A 77 3.77 24.39 -0.56
CA TYR A 77 2.36 24.57 -0.89
C TYR A 77 1.52 24.85 0.34
N THR A 78 0.47 25.65 0.20
CA THR A 78 -0.70 25.59 1.09
C THR A 78 -1.53 24.34 0.77
N PRO A 79 -2.43 23.88 1.67
CA PRO A 79 -3.30 22.73 1.39
C PRO A 79 -4.12 22.89 0.11
N GLN A 80 -4.67 24.09 -0.15
CA GLN A 80 -5.45 24.35 -1.36
C GLN A 80 -4.59 24.33 -2.62
N GLU A 81 -3.39 24.92 -2.58
CA GLU A 81 -2.45 24.90 -3.71
C GLU A 81 -2.00 23.48 -4.05
N LEU A 82 -1.68 22.68 -3.04
CA LEU A 82 -1.30 21.28 -3.22
C LEU A 82 -2.43 20.49 -3.88
N THR A 83 -3.65 20.62 -3.34
CA THR A 83 -4.85 19.96 -3.88
C THR A 83 -5.05 20.33 -5.34
N LYS A 84 -5.05 21.62 -5.67
CA LYS A 84 -5.22 22.12 -7.03
C LYS A 84 -4.14 21.57 -7.98
N THR A 85 -2.89 21.55 -7.54
CA THR A 85 -1.75 21.05 -8.33
C THR A 85 -1.91 19.57 -8.66
N ILE A 86 -2.25 18.75 -7.68
CA ILE A 86 -2.39 17.30 -7.87
C ILE A 86 -3.64 16.97 -8.69
N VAL A 87 -4.77 17.65 -8.47
CA VAL A 87 -5.99 17.48 -9.27
C VAL A 87 -5.75 17.87 -10.74
N ALA A 88 -5.02 18.97 -10.97
CA ALA A 88 -4.64 19.39 -12.32
C ALA A 88 -3.75 18.36 -13.03
N SER A 89 -2.85 17.68 -12.30
CA SER A 89 -2.02 16.60 -12.85
C SER A 89 -2.82 15.42 -13.41
N ARG A 90 -4.10 15.31 -13.05
CA ARG A 90 -5.05 14.29 -13.53
C ARG A 90 -6.17 14.89 -14.39
N ASN A 91 -5.94 16.08 -14.96
CA ASN A 91 -6.88 16.80 -15.83
C ASN A 91 -8.26 17.01 -15.19
N GLY A 92 -8.33 17.19 -13.87
CA GLY A 92 -9.61 17.42 -13.18
C GLY A 92 -10.56 16.23 -13.20
N ARG A 93 -10.06 15.00 -13.39
CA ARG A 93 -10.87 13.78 -13.38
C ARG A 93 -11.70 13.68 -12.08
N GLN A 94 -12.95 13.25 -12.21
CA GLN A 94 -13.90 13.10 -11.12
C GLN A 94 -13.33 12.22 -9.98
N GLY A 95 -13.59 12.61 -8.73
CA GLY A 95 -13.18 11.87 -7.53
C GLY A 95 -11.72 12.06 -7.10
N ILE A 96 -10.87 12.65 -7.95
CA ILE A 96 -9.46 12.91 -7.59
C ILE A 96 -9.36 13.91 -6.44
N ALA A 97 -10.19 14.96 -6.46
CA ALA A 97 -10.20 15.95 -5.39
C ALA A 97 -10.53 15.31 -4.03
N ASP A 98 -11.51 14.39 -3.99
CA ASP A 98 -11.92 13.71 -2.75
C ASP A 98 -10.79 12.85 -2.19
N VAL A 99 -10.13 12.06 -3.05
CA VAL A 99 -8.99 11.22 -2.65
C VAL A 99 -7.82 12.08 -2.17
N VAL A 100 -7.49 13.16 -2.88
CA VAL A 100 -6.38 14.04 -2.51
C VAL A 100 -6.67 14.76 -1.19
N ASN A 101 -7.90 15.24 -1.00
CA ASN A 101 -8.32 15.88 0.25
C ASN A 101 -8.27 14.89 1.43
N GLU A 102 -8.70 13.65 1.23
CA GLU A 102 -8.59 12.59 2.24
C GLU A 102 -7.12 12.37 2.65
N ILE A 103 -6.23 12.18 1.69
CA ILE A 103 -4.81 11.94 1.95
C ILE A 103 -4.17 13.15 2.67
N ILE A 104 -4.43 14.37 2.20
CA ILE A 104 -3.92 15.59 2.83
C ILE A 104 -4.43 15.68 4.26
N SER A 105 -5.72 15.43 4.51
CA SER A 105 -6.30 15.50 5.85
C SER A 105 -5.68 14.50 6.83
N ARG A 106 -5.33 13.30 6.35
CA ARG A 106 -4.80 12.21 7.18
C ARG A 106 -3.28 12.25 7.35
N LYS A 107 -2.53 12.64 6.32
CA LYS A 107 -1.06 12.49 6.27
C LYS A 107 -0.29 13.80 6.34
N THR A 108 -0.97 14.93 6.47
CA THR A 108 -0.29 16.23 6.51
C THR A 108 -0.72 17.09 7.69
N THR A 109 0.15 18.00 8.06
CA THR A 109 -0.10 19.09 8.99
C THR A 109 0.33 20.41 8.36
N VAL A 110 -0.01 21.51 9.00
CA VAL A 110 0.34 22.86 8.55
C VAL A 110 1.40 23.43 9.50
N ASP A 111 2.47 23.99 8.96
CA ASP A 111 3.50 24.67 9.74
C ASP A 111 3.09 26.10 10.16
N ALA A 112 3.97 26.79 10.89
CA ALA A 112 3.71 28.15 11.36
C ALA A 112 3.52 29.17 10.23
N GLN A 113 3.93 28.83 9.00
CA GLN A 113 3.87 29.64 7.80
C GLN A 113 2.66 29.29 6.92
N GLY A 114 1.79 28.38 7.36
CA GLY A 114 0.61 27.96 6.59
C GLY A 114 0.92 26.92 5.51
N LYS A 115 2.10 26.29 5.53
CA LYS A 115 2.56 25.35 4.49
C LYS A 115 2.40 23.91 4.93
N VAL A 116 2.13 23.05 3.94
CA VAL A 116 1.88 21.62 4.13
C VAL A 116 3.18 20.91 4.49
N LYS A 117 3.15 20.12 5.56
CA LYS A 117 4.24 19.24 5.99
C LYS A 117 3.71 17.81 6.15
N TRP A 118 4.47 16.83 5.66
CA TRP A 118 4.14 15.42 5.84
C TRP A 118 4.30 14.99 7.30
N VAL A 119 3.32 14.24 7.82
CA VAL A 119 3.40 13.61 9.14
C VAL A 119 4.08 12.26 8.98
N ASN A 120 5.28 12.11 9.55
CA ASN A 120 5.92 10.79 9.65
C ASN A 120 5.30 10.04 10.84
N GLU A 121 4.78 8.83 10.61
CA GLU A 121 4.12 8.00 11.62
C GLU A 121 5.06 7.52 12.75
N ASP A 122 6.37 7.77 12.66
CA ASP A 122 7.36 7.31 13.66
C ASP A 122 7.35 8.09 14.98
N ALA A 123 6.53 9.14 15.13
CA ALA A 123 6.37 9.83 16.42
C ALA A 123 5.31 9.21 17.34
N SER A 124 4.42 8.35 16.83
CA SER A 124 3.32 7.74 17.60
C SER A 124 3.47 6.26 17.91
N ALA A 125 4.56 5.61 17.45
CA ALA A 125 4.89 4.22 17.78
C ALA A 125 5.64 4.06 19.11
N GLY A 126 5.70 5.12 19.93
CA GLY A 126 6.33 5.13 21.25
C GLY A 126 5.34 5.18 22.40
N SER A 127 4.18 4.53 22.33
CA SER A 127 3.35 4.24 23.51
C SER A 127 2.14 3.38 23.16
N ARG A 128 2.34 2.08 22.97
CA ARG A 128 1.39 1.03 23.38
C ARG A 128 2.23 -0.17 23.82
N LEU A 129 2.03 -0.51 25.10
CA LEU A 129 2.66 -1.58 25.88
C LEU A 129 2.77 -2.91 25.13
#